data_AF-A0A8X6MW52-F1
#
_entry.id   AF-A0A8X6MW52-F1
#
_cell.length_a   1.000
_cell.length_b   1.000
_cell.length_c   1.000
_cell.angle_alpha   90.00
_cell.angle_beta   90.00
_cell.angle_gamma   90.00
#
_symmetry.space_group_name_H-M   'P 1'
#
loop_
_entity.id
_entity.type
_entity.pdbx_description
1 polymer ?
#
loop_
_entity_poly.entity_id
_entity_poly.type
_entity_poly.pdbx_seq_one_letter_code
_entity_poly.pdbx_strand_id
1 'polypeptide(L)'
;MKRVAPLASTNASVKKMCFHKDSKKDSSFKPDAVPDNHFHLGRSNYAIVSDFADVARIHLRQYKLDATGSLFPTKSGITLIPSVWLALVREFAANDQAFQDGKVFVVKDCLVLSRTVIENVTYISLHRYYQRKNFSRKFLAPVSMLNETEWNELKNIHKQITSKTVSSCLDEFFANFRRKK
;
A
#
# COMPACT_ATOMS: atom_id res chain seq x y z
N MET A 1 10.55 -66.43 -17.64
CA MET A 1 10.86 -65.17 -18.36
C MET A 1 9.76 -64.16 -18.09
N LYS A 2 10.18 -62.93 -17.74
CA LYS A 2 9.52 -61.60 -17.63
C LYS A 2 7.99 -61.49 -17.73
N ARG A 3 7.37 -60.94 -16.66
CA ARG A 3 6.01 -60.36 -16.62
C ARG A 3 5.94 -59.10 -17.49
N VAL A 4 4.86 -58.93 -18.25
CA VAL A 4 4.44 -57.66 -18.87
C VAL A 4 3.04 -57.34 -18.36
N ALA A 5 2.89 -56.18 -17.72
CA ALA A 5 1.60 -55.64 -17.24
C ALA A 5 0.99 -54.71 -18.32
N PRO A 6 -0.34 -54.51 -18.36
CA PRO A 6 -0.98 -53.63 -19.33
C PRO A 6 -0.90 -52.14 -18.93
N LEU A 7 -0.87 -51.28 -19.96
CA LEU A 7 -0.86 -49.83 -19.93
C LEU A 7 -1.96 -49.23 -19.05
N ALA A 8 -1.58 -48.36 -18.11
CA ALA A 8 -2.50 -47.45 -17.41
C ALA A 8 -2.54 -46.10 -18.14
N SER A 9 -3.73 -45.70 -18.56
CA SER A 9 -4.03 -44.38 -19.14
C SER A 9 -3.84 -43.29 -18.09
N THR A 10 -2.91 -42.38 -18.33
CA THR A 10 -2.66 -41.21 -17.48
C THR A 10 -3.64 -40.10 -17.85
N ASN A 11 -4.75 -40.01 -17.10
CA ASN A 11 -5.54 -38.79 -17.04
C ASN A 11 -4.66 -37.66 -16.48
N ALA A 12 -4.27 -36.73 -17.36
CA ALA A 12 -3.57 -35.52 -16.98
C ALA A 12 -4.48 -34.65 -16.10
N SER A 13 -4.29 -34.74 -14.79
CA SER A 13 -4.90 -33.83 -13.82
C SER A 13 -4.31 -32.44 -14.04
N VAL A 14 -5.11 -31.54 -14.61
CA VAL A 14 -4.81 -30.12 -14.72
C VAL A 14 -4.56 -29.60 -13.30
N LYS A 15 -3.28 -29.35 -13.00
CA LYS A 15 -2.86 -28.78 -11.71
C LYS A 15 -3.54 -27.42 -11.55
N LYS A 16 -4.53 -27.38 -10.68
CA LYS A 16 -5.15 -26.18 -10.12
C LYS A 16 -4.01 -25.31 -9.57
N MET A 17 -3.70 -24.19 -10.23
CA MET A 17 -2.83 -23.17 -9.62
C MET A 17 -3.61 -22.54 -8.47
N CYS A 18 -3.39 -23.08 -7.28
CA CYS A 18 -3.71 -22.41 -6.04
C CYS A 18 -2.69 -21.28 -5.87
N PHE A 19 -3.06 -20.04 -6.18
CA PHE A 19 -2.35 -18.86 -5.70
C PHE A 19 -2.62 -18.74 -4.19
N HIS A 20 -1.91 -19.54 -3.42
CA HIS A 20 -1.61 -19.28 -2.02
C HIS A 20 -0.11 -19.42 -1.92
N LYS A 21 0.60 -18.32 -2.15
CA LYS A 21 2.01 -18.20 -1.80
C LYS A 21 2.14 -17.08 -0.77
N ASP A 22 2.35 -17.54 0.46
CA ASP A 22 3.15 -16.87 1.47
C ASP A 22 2.64 -15.53 2.01
N SER A 23 1.49 -15.55 2.70
CA SER A 23 1.31 -14.69 3.87
C SER A 23 2.14 -15.23 5.05
N LYS A 24 3.43 -15.52 4.83
CA LYS A 24 4.37 -15.77 5.92
C LYS A 24 4.79 -14.42 6.47
N LYS A 25 4.19 -14.09 7.61
CA LYS A 25 4.76 -13.37 8.74
C LYS A 25 6.26 -13.06 8.57
N ASP A 26 6.56 -11.92 7.97
CA ASP A 26 7.60 -10.98 8.36
C ASP A 26 7.38 -9.72 7.53
N SER A 27 6.82 -8.69 8.16
CA SER A 27 6.78 -7.35 7.57
C SER A 27 8.18 -6.73 7.43
N SER A 28 9.22 -7.50 7.77
CA SER A 28 10.60 -7.11 7.70
C SER A 28 11.35 -7.73 6.54
N PHE A 29 12.20 -6.92 5.92
CA PHE A 29 13.01 -7.33 4.77
C PHE A 29 14.39 -6.68 4.86
N LYS A 30 15.38 -7.23 4.15
CA LYS A 30 16.68 -6.58 4.02
C LYS A 30 16.63 -5.48 2.96
N PRO A 31 17.39 -4.38 3.09
CA PRO A 31 17.40 -3.29 2.11
C PRO A 31 17.74 -3.71 0.67
N ASP A 32 18.51 -4.79 0.50
CA ASP A 32 18.89 -5.38 -0.79
C ASP A 32 17.85 -6.38 -1.34
N ALA A 33 16.87 -6.78 -0.51
CA ALA A 33 15.83 -7.74 -0.83
C ALA A 33 14.43 -7.15 -0.59
N VAL A 34 14.16 -5.99 -1.18
CA VAL A 34 12.87 -5.30 -1.08
C VAL A 34 11.78 -6.14 -1.75
N PRO A 35 10.66 -6.47 -1.06
CA PRO A 35 9.58 -7.22 -1.67
C PRO A 35 8.91 -6.45 -2.82
N ASP A 36 8.41 -7.17 -3.84
CA ASP A 36 7.76 -6.58 -5.03
C ASP A 36 6.52 -5.72 -4.72
N ASN A 37 5.88 -5.93 -3.57
CA ASN A 37 4.75 -5.12 -3.14
C ASN A 37 5.15 -3.87 -2.33
N HIS A 38 6.45 -3.62 -2.15
CA HIS A 38 7.01 -2.45 -1.48
C HIS A 38 7.70 -1.53 -2.49
N PHE A 39 7.27 -0.29 -2.52
CA PHE A 39 7.81 0.75 -3.39
C PHE A 39 8.53 1.78 -2.53
N HIS A 40 9.81 2.03 -2.80
CA HIS A 40 10.60 3.00 -2.07
C HIS A 40 10.18 4.43 -2.43
N LEU A 41 9.98 5.28 -1.42
CA LEU A 41 9.66 6.70 -1.61
C LEU A 41 10.88 7.60 -1.36
N GLY A 42 11.94 7.07 -0.77
CA GLY A 42 13.08 7.84 -0.28
C GLY A 42 13.34 7.60 1.20
N ARG A 43 14.60 7.74 1.61
CA ARG A 43 15.07 7.48 2.98
C ARG A 43 14.55 6.12 3.47
N SER A 44 13.72 6.10 4.51
CA SER A 44 13.10 4.90 5.05
C SER A 44 11.58 4.86 4.84
N ASN A 45 11.05 5.65 3.91
CA ASN A 45 9.62 5.67 3.60
C ASN A 45 9.29 4.75 2.42
N TYR A 46 8.21 3.98 2.57
CA TYR A 46 7.75 3.03 1.57
C TYR A 46 6.23 3.15 1.37
N ALA A 47 5.79 2.97 0.13
CA ALA A 47 4.42 2.62 -0.20
C ALA A 47 4.30 1.10 -0.30
N ILE A 48 3.31 0.49 0.34
CA ILE A 48 3.08 -0.97 0.32
C ILE A 48 1.67 -1.24 -0.17
N VAL A 49 1.53 -2.17 -1.11
CA VAL A 49 0.22 -2.74 -1.46
C VAL A 49 0.08 -4.08 -0.74
N SER A 50 -0.90 -4.16 0.16
CA SER A 50 -1.20 -5.36 0.94
C SER A 50 -2.60 -5.85 0.62
N ASP A 51 -2.75 -7.15 0.47
CA ASP A 51 -4.01 -7.88 0.29
C ASP A 51 -4.44 -8.62 1.57
N PHE A 52 -3.86 -8.23 2.72
CA PHE A 52 -4.05 -8.94 3.97
C PHE A 52 -5.53 -9.12 4.34
N ALA A 53 -5.88 -10.38 4.65
CA ALA A 53 -7.22 -10.83 4.96
C ALA A 53 -8.22 -10.58 3.83
N ASP A 54 -7.80 -10.85 2.58
CA ASP A 54 -8.59 -10.63 1.37
C ASP A 54 -9.09 -9.20 1.26
N VAL A 55 -8.31 -8.20 1.67
CA VAL A 55 -8.70 -6.79 1.55
C VAL A 55 -7.50 -5.95 1.10
N ALA A 56 -7.60 -5.42 -0.12
CA ALA A 56 -6.60 -4.53 -0.67
C ALA A 56 -6.45 -3.23 0.16
N ARG A 57 -5.23 -2.90 0.53
CA ARG A 57 -4.84 -1.70 1.28
C ARG A 57 -3.52 -1.15 0.77
N ILE A 58 -3.40 0.17 0.80
CA ILE A 58 -2.16 0.87 0.50
C ILE A 58 -1.62 1.44 1.80
N HIS A 59 -0.39 1.11 2.19
CA HIS A 59 0.28 1.69 3.33
C HIS A 59 1.33 2.69 2.84
N LEU A 60 1.33 3.91 3.37
CA LEU A 60 2.44 4.85 3.21
C LEU A 60 3.12 4.90 4.58
N ARG A 61 4.33 4.35 4.71
CA ARG A 61 4.89 4.02 6.02
C ARG A 61 6.39 4.19 6.09
N GLN A 62 6.85 4.74 7.21
CA GLN A 62 8.24 4.80 7.57
C GLN A 62 8.69 3.46 8.19
N TYR A 63 9.89 3.04 7.84
CA TYR A 63 10.57 1.87 8.34
C TYR A 63 11.78 2.27 9.17
N LYS A 64 12.22 1.37 10.04
CA LYS A 64 13.46 1.48 10.79
C LYS A 64 14.31 0.24 10.58
N LEU A 65 15.62 0.40 10.54
CA LEU A 65 16.54 -0.74 10.62
C LEU A 65 16.58 -1.26 12.05
N ASP A 66 16.54 -2.58 12.20
CA ASP A 66 16.85 -3.24 13.46
C ASP A 66 18.37 -3.50 13.59
N ALA A 67 18.78 -4.08 14.72
CA ALA A 67 20.16 -4.46 14.95
C ALA A 67 20.68 -5.54 13.98
N THR A 68 19.79 -6.29 13.32
CA THR A 68 20.15 -7.30 12.32
C THR A 68 20.32 -6.71 10.92
N GLY A 69 20.01 -5.42 10.73
CA GLY A 69 20.01 -4.76 9.42
C GLY A 69 18.76 -5.02 8.57
N SER A 70 17.69 -5.53 9.18
CA SER A 70 16.38 -5.72 8.55
C SER A 70 15.49 -4.50 8.80
N LEU A 71 14.76 -4.07 7.77
CA LEU A 71 13.80 -2.97 7.84
C LEU A 71 12.50 -3.45 8.47
N PHE A 72 11.96 -2.72 9.45
CA PHE A 72 10.67 -3.00 10.08
C PHE A 72 9.74 -1.79 9.99
N PRO A 73 8.43 -1.97 9.74
CA PRO A 73 7.48 -0.87 9.68
C PRO A 73 7.32 -0.22 11.06
N THR A 74 7.23 1.10 11.09
CA THR A 74 6.99 1.87 12.32
C THR A 74 5.50 2.24 12.46
N LYS A 75 5.13 2.80 13.60
CA LYS A 75 3.80 3.39 13.79
C LYS A 75 3.60 4.66 12.94
N SER A 76 4.70 5.28 12.48
CA SER A 76 4.69 6.41 11.54
C SER A 76 4.32 5.92 10.14
N GLY A 77 3.07 6.10 9.78
CA GLY A 77 2.56 5.99 8.44
C GLY A 77 1.04 6.09 8.41
N ILE A 78 0.45 6.10 7.24
CA ILE A 78 -1.00 5.99 7.04
C ILE A 78 -1.34 4.74 6.24
N THR A 79 -2.57 4.26 6.39
CA THR A 79 -3.14 3.22 5.53
C THR A 79 -4.26 3.86 4.72
N LEU A 80 -4.47 3.46 3.49
CA LEU A 80 -5.51 3.95 2.60
C LEU A 80 -6.25 2.75 2.03
N ILE A 81 -7.56 2.91 1.85
CA ILE A 81 -8.36 1.98 1.06
C ILE A 81 -8.27 2.39 -0.42
N PRO A 82 -8.51 1.48 -1.38
CA PRO A 82 -8.37 1.75 -2.81
C PRO A 82 -9.13 3.00 -3.28
N SER A 83 -10.35 3.20 -2.80
CA SER A 83 -11.14 4.39 -3.17
C SER A 83 -10.58 5.72 -2.64
N VAL A 84 -9.89 5.73 -1.50
CA VAL A 84 -9.22 6.94 -0.99
C VAL A 84 -7.91 7.17 -1.75
N TRP A 85 -7.18 6.10 -2.07
CA TRP A 85 -5.99 6.19 -2.92
C TRP A 85 -6.31 6.76 -4.31
N LEU A 86 -7.37 6.29 -4.96
CA LEU A 86 -7.79 6.83 -6.27
C LEU A 86 -8.18 8.30 -6.19
N ALA A 87 -8.85 8.72 -5.10
CA ALA A 87 -9.15 10.13 -4.88
C ALA A 87 -7.87 10.96 -4.70
N LEU A 88 -6.89 10.44 -3.95
CA LEU A 88 -5.57 11.08 -3.79
C LEU A 88 -4.83 11.22 -5.12
N VAL A 89 -4.85 10.19 -5.97
CA VAL A 89 -4.21 10.21 -7.30
C VAL A 89 -4.84 11.28 -8.21
N ARG A 90 -6.16 11.50 -8.12
CA ARG A 90 -6.82 12.59 -8.87
C ARG A 90 -6.30 13.96 -8.45
N GLU A 91 -6.00 14.14 -7.16
CA GLU A 91 -5.38 15.38 -6.69
C GLU A 91 -3.98 15.58 -7.27
N PHE A 92 -3.20 14.50 -7.48
CA PHE A 92 -1.88 14.63 -8.13
C PHE A 92 -1.99 15.21 -9.55
N ALA A 93 -3.00 14.78 -10.31
CA ALA A 93 -3.22 15.26 -11.68
C ALA A 93 -3.81 16.67 -11.74
N ALA A 94 -4.65 17.03 -10.76
CA ALA A 94 -5.34 18.32 -10.72
C ALA A 94 -4.47 19.47 -10.16
N ASN A 95 -3.45 19.14 -9.35
CA ASN A 95 -2.71 20.11 -8.55
C ASN A 95 -1.19 19.96 -8.70
N ASP A 96 -0.68 20.09 -9.92
CA ASP A 96 0.77 19.98 -10.20
C ASP A 96 1.60 21.02 -9.40
N GLN A 97 0.97 22.15 -9.04
CA GLN A 97 1.57 23.24 -8.24
C GLN A 97 1.00 23.40 -6.81
N ALA A 98 0.04 22.60 -6.35
CA ALA A 98 -0.82 23.03 -5.23
C ALA A 98 -0.62 22.23 -3.93
N PHE A 99 0.41 22.63 -3.18
CA PHE A 99 0.29 22.79 -1.72
C PHE A 99 0.87 24.16 -1.37
N GLN A 100 0.15 25.22 -1.73
CA GLN A 100 0.48 26.59 -1.31
C GLN A 100 0.42 26.70 0.22
N ASP A 101 1.28 27.52 0.80
CA ASP A 101 1.34 27.72 2.25
C ASP A 101 -0.03 28.09 2.82
N GLY A 102 -0.42 27.43 3.91
CA GLY A 102 -1.67 27.67 4.62
C GLY A 102 -2.92 26.98 4.06
N LYS A 103 -2.85 26.29 2.90
CA LYS A 103 -4.00 25.55 2.37
C LYS A 103 -4.02 24.10 2.86
N VAL A 104 -5.18 23.68 3.37
CA VAL A 104 -5.45 22.30 3.77
C VAL A 104 -6.30 21.63 2.69
N PHE A 105 -5.91 20.42 2.27
CA PHE A 105 -6.65 19.65 1.28
C PHE A 105 -7.30 18.44 1.95
N VAL A 106 -8.56 18.20 1.62
CA VAL A 106 -9.34 17.10 2.17
C VAL A 106 -9.70 16.16 1.04
N VAL A 107 -9.24 14.92 1.15
CA VAL A 107 -9.49 13.84 0.20
C VAL A 107 -10.54 12.90 0.78
N LYS A 108 -11.67 12.77 0.07
CA LYS A 108 -12.78 11.85 0.38
C LYS A 108 -13.26 11.94 1.84
N ASP A 109 -13.26 13.14 2.40
CA ASP A 109 -13.69 13.47 3.77
C ASP A 109 -13.01 12.68 4.91
N CYS A 110 -11.83 12.09 4.65
CA CYS A 110 -11.17 11.24 5.65
C CYS A 110 -9.63 11.34 5.66
N LEU A 111 -9.04 11.86 4.58
CA LEU A 111 -7.60 12.11 4.49
C LEU A 111 -7.37 13.61 4.35
N VAL A 112 -6.54 14.16 5.21
CA VAL A 112 -6.13 15.57 5.19
C VAL A 112 -4.67 15.65 4.82
N LEU A 113 -4.37 16.54 3.87
CA LEU A 113 -3.03 16.88 3.43
C LEU A 113 -2.78 18.34 3.76
N SER A 114 -1.64 18.64 4.39
CA SER A 114 -1.20 20.00 4.61
C SER A 114 0.31 20.10 4.56
N ARG A 115 0.80 21.26 4.14
CA ARG A 115 2.22 21.59 4.19
C ARG A 115 2.63 21.91 5.62
N THR A 116 3.79 21.42 6.04
CA THR A 116 4.36 21.69 7.36
C THR A 116 5.86 21.89 7.22
N VAL A 117 6.41 22.90 7.87
CA VAL A 117 7.85 23.17 7.89
C VAL A 117 8.41 22.72 9.23
N ILE A 118 9.40 21.84 9.20
CA ILE A 118 10.15 21.38 10.39
C ILE A 118 11.63 21.52 10.09
N GLU A 119 12.36 22.22 10.95
CA GLU A 119 13.82 22.40 10.82
C GLU A 119 14.24 22.89 9.42
N ASN A 120 13.52 23.89 8.87
CA ASN A 120 13.70 24.44 7.52
C ASN A 120 13.46 23.46 6.36
N VAL A 121 12.91 22.27 6.62
CA VAL A 121 12.52 21.31 5.60
C VAL A 121 11.00 21.29 5.46
N THR A 122 10.52 21.36 4.22
CA THR A 122 9.09 21.27 3.91
C THR A 122 8.66 19.81 3.81
N TYR A 123 7.55 19.50 4.47
CA TYR A 123 6.88 18.22 4.43
C TYR A 123 5.42 18.37 4.01
N ILE A 124 4.93 17.39 3.28
CA ILE A 124 3.51 17.10 3.12
C ILE A 124 3.12 16.13 4.23
N SER A 125 2.29 16.60 5.15
CA SER A 125 1.75 15.80 6.23
C SER A 125 0.45 15.13 5.80
N LEU A 126 0.28 13.86 6.16
CA LEU A 126 -0.91 13.07 5.87
C LEU A 126 -1.58 12.67 7.18
N HIS A 127 -2.82 13.12 7.36
CA HIS A 127 -3.61 12.90 8.55
C HIS A 127 -4.92 12.19 8.23
N ARG A 128 -5.29 11.21 9.06
CA ARG A 128 -6.68 10.79 9.14
C ARG A 128 -7.40 11.69 10.13
N TYR A 129 -8.60 12.11 9.79
CA TYR A 129 -9.52 12.69 10.78
C TYR A 129 -10.82 11.91 10.77
N TYR A 130 -11.54 11.99 11.89
CA TYR A 130 -12.89 11.50 11.99
C TYR A 130 -13.80 12.66 12.35
N GLN A 131 -14.95 12.70 11.68
CA GLN A 131 -16.03 13.59 12.03
C GLN A 131 -16.89 12.91 13.09
N ARG A 132 -17.09 13.60 14.21
CA ARG A 132 -17.99 13.15 15.28
C ARG A 132 -19.45 13.43 14.90
N LYS A 133 -20.39 12.81 15.61
CA LYS A 133 -21.85 13.03 15.42
C LYS A 133 -22.26 14.50 15.55
N ASN A 134 -21.54 15.28 16.35
CA ASN A 134 -21.75 16.72 16.51
C ASN A 134 -21.01 17.57 15.46
N PHE A 135 -20.61 16.97 14.33
CA PHE A 135 -19.87 17.61 13.24
C PHE A 135 -18.47 18.14 13.60
N SER A 136 -18.02 18.01 14.86
CA SER A 136 -16.65 18.37 15.23
C SER A 136 -15.65 17.39 14.61
N ARG A 137 -14.51 17.92 14.15
CA ARG A 137 -13.42 17.15 13.54
C ARG A 137 -12.29 17.05 14.54
N LYS A 138 -11.82 15.83 14.82
CA LYS A 138 -10.61 15.62 15.62
C LYS A 138 -9.50 15.09 14.72
N PHE A 139 -8.46 15.89 14.58
CA PHE A 139 -7.22 15.50 13.91
C PHE A 139 -6.43 14.59 14.86
N LEU A 140 -5.98 13.46 14.34
CA LEU A 140 -4.98 12.65 15.02
C LEU A 140 -3.59 13.22 14.70
N ALA A 141 -2.61 12.95 15.57
CA ALA A 141 -1.21 13.31 15.35
C ALA A 141 -0.77 12.90 13.93
N PRO A 142 0.12 13.68 13.26
CA PRO A 142 0.57 13.38 11.90
C PRO A 142 1.03 11.94 11.84
N VAL A 143 0.36 11.16 11.00
CA VAL A 143 0.63 9.73 10.96
C VAL A 143 1.74 9.48 9.96
N SER A 144 1.81 10.23 8.86
CA SER A 144 2.88 10.13 7.87
C SER A 144 3.33 11.52 7.43
N MET A 145 4.64 11.70 7.23
CA MET A 145 5.22 12.91 6.66
C MET A 145 6.15 12.54 5.53
N LEU A 146 5.97 13.18 4.38
CA LEU A 146 6.82 13.00 3.21
C LEU A 146 7.42 14.36 2.86
N ASN A 147 8.74 14.43 2.71
CA ASN A 147 9.36 15.64 2.18
C ASN A 147 9.02 15.80 0.69
N GLU A 148 9.42 16.91 0.08
CA GLU A 148 9.10 17.21 -1.33
C GLU A 148 9.60 16.14 -2.31
N THR A 149 10.82 15.62 -2.10
CA THR A 149 11.37 14.53 -2.93
C THR A 149 10.55 13.26 -2.79
N GLU A 150 10.22 12.87 -1.55
CA GLU A 150 9.43 11.67 -1.27
C GLU A 150 8.00 11.77 -1.79
N TRP A 151 7.42 12.97 -1.72
CA TRP A 151 6.11 13.26 -2.27
C TRP A 151 6.10 13.19 -3.80
N ASN A 152 7.12 13.77 -4.45
CA ASN A 152 7.28 13.69 -5.89
C ASN A 152 7.50 12.24 -6.34
N GLU A 153 8.26 11.45 -5.57
CA GLU A 153 8.43 10.04 -5.87
C GLU A 153 7.11 9.28 -5.78
N LEU A 154 6.30 9.51 -4.73
CA LEU A 154 4.95 8.95 -4.63
C LEU A 154 4.07 9.31 -5.84
N LYS A 155 4.15 10.55 -6.32
CA LYS A 155 3.49 10.98 -7.56
C LYS A 155 4.05 10.26 -8.78
N ASN A 156 5.33 9.96 -8.87
CA ASN A 156 5.90 9.28 -10.02
C ASN A 156 5.45 7.81 -10.10
N ILE A 157 5.45 7.11 -8.96
CA ILE A 157 5.15 5.68 -8.90
C ILE A 157 3.66 5.36 -8.77
N HIS A 158 2.79 6.37 -8.70
CA HIS A 158 1.36 6.18 -8.39
C HIS A 158 0.65 5.18 -9.33
N LYS A 159 1.05 5.14 -10.61
CA LYS A 159 0.48 4.21 -11.60
C LYS A 159 0.79 2.75 -11.26
N GLN A 160 2.01 2.47 -10.81
CA GLN A 160 2.44 1.13 -10.41
C GLN A 160 1.67 0.65 -9.18
N ILE A 161 1.57 1.50 -8.16
CA ILE A 161 0.77 1.24 -6.94
C ILE A 161 -0.69 0.98 -7.31
N THR A 162 -1.26 1.82 -8.19
CA THR A 162 -2.66 1.69 -8.64
C THR A 162 -2.89 0.38 -9.37
N SER A 163 -2.01 0.01 -10.30
CA SER A 163 -2.09 -1.26 -11.03
C SER A 163 -2.06 -2.46 -10.08
N LYS A 164 -1.09 -2.48 -9.14
CA LYS A 164 -0.97 -3.56 -8.14
C LYS A 164 -2.20 -3.63 -7.24
N THR A 165 -2.75 -2.48 -6.83
CA THR A 165 -3.97 -2.40 -6.03
C THR A 165 -5.18 -2.96 -6.77
N VAL A 166 -5.36 -2.60 -8.04
CA VAL A 166 -6.46 -3.10 -8.87
C VAL A 166 -6.35 -4.62 -9.06
N SER A 167 -5.15 -5.13 -9.34
CA SER A 167 -4.90 -6.58 -9.41
C SER A 167 -5.33 -7.28 -8.12
N SER A 168 -4.90 -6.77 -6.96
CA SER A 168 -5.27 -7.32 -5.65
C SER A 168 -6.79 -7.32 -5.42
N CYS A 169 -7.49 -6.24 -5.78
CA CYS A 169 -8.95 -6.18 -5.69
C CYS A 169 -9.65 -7.20 -6.60
N LEU A 170 -9.13 -7.42 -7.82
CA LEU A 170 -9.70 -8.38 -8.76
C LEU A 170 -9.49 -9.82 -8.26
N ASP A 171 -8.31 -10.12 -7.73
CA ASP A 171 -8.01 -11.42 -7.13
C ASP A 171 -8.96 -11.73 -5.95
N GLU A 172 -9.19 -10.75 -5.08
CA GLU A 172 -10.19 -10.83 -4.00
C GLU A 172 -11.59 -11.12 -4.56
N PHE A 173 -12.03 -10.37 -5.57
CA PHE A 173 -13.34 -10.53 -6.18
C PHE A 173 -13.53 -11.94 -6.76
N PHE A 174 -12.56 -12.44 -7.52
CA PHE A 174 -12.63 -13.78 -8.09
C PHE A 174 -12.54 -14.89 -7.03
N ALA A 175 -11.74 -14.71 -5.99
CA ALA A 175 -11.68 -15.65 -4.86
C ALA A 175 -13.03 -15.73 -4.13
N ASN A 176 -13.68 -14.59 -3.90
CA ASN A 176 -15.03 -14.53 -3.33
C ASN A 176 -16.09 -15.19 -4.22
N PHE A 177 -16.01 -14.97 -5.53
CA PHE A 177 -16.93 -15.60 -6.48
C PHE A 177 -16.79 -17.13 -6.50
N ARG A 178 -15.56 -17.66 -6.44
CA ARG A 178 -15.29 -19.10 -6.39
C ARG A 178 -15.77 -19.76 -5.10
N ARG A 179 -15.76 -19.05 -3.97
CA ARG A 179 -16.23 -19.55 -2.67
C ARG A 179 -17.75 -19.67 -2.56
N LYS A 180 -18.49 -18.96 -3.41
CA LYS A 180 -19.97 -18.92 -3.40
C LYS A 180 -20.61 -19.92 -4.38
N LYS A 181 -19.82 -20.79 -5.00
CA LYS A 181 -20.28 -21.94 -5.79
C LYS A 181 -19.96 -23.22 -5.03
#